data_AF-A0A5N6UK60-F1
#
_entry.id   AF-A0A5N6UK60-F1
#
_cell.length_a   1.000
_cell.length_b   1.000
_cell.length_c   1.000
_cell.angle_alpha   90.00
_cell.angle_beta   90.00
_cell.angle_gamma   90.00
#
_symmetry.space_group_name_H-M   'P 1'
#
loop_
_entity.id
_entity.type
_entity.pdbx_description
1 polymer ?
#
loop_
_entity_poly.entity_id
_entity_poly.type
_entity_poly.pdbx_seq_one_letter_code
_entity_poly.pdbx_strand_id
1 'polypeptide(L)'
;MRTRSSAPSSEQSNPEPPSKLPPPTEKPGKTFILPSSASDEARFLQLPNPQTGELTRYYFCPKLGIYEFTVVTSSSQCPRSVLFTPKSENITATDGERPKPGNASIAKTAQLLIATPIDVIFFLIPLLRPSSSQAKSLFQPLDDVIDSQDDLPNHFRHVLYDESFKGVLQARAEAICDSIEAGDEKMFRFSETKLLKELIAKAERMVALGLPPSMEERFIRQALSTPMMAVKREDASTNAAPSDSNGESEAEPQENKETPATTASSTSVPTPSDVSTPATESSPNEPSASDDVARLLRISTALTFMKDSYLSASLRTKVDELLSSSESPIDFKPMHDHLKHVAELRAEALASRSLGDFSRKRDIDDDEGAESRAEKKRRKEEEEKKKKAAESRGVRDLKKVNTTGMKKMSDFFSKAATKKKS
;
A
#
# COMPACT_ATOMS: atom_id res chain seq x y z
N MET A 1 3.50 85.93 36.57
CA MET A 1 4.28 85.52 35.38
C MET A 1 5.01 84.21 35.66
N ARG A 2 4.57 83.10 35.04
CA ARG A 2 5.39 82.00 34.50
C ARG A 2 4.45 80.91 33.97
N THR A 3 4.30 80.90 32.66
CA THR A 3 3.55 79.97 31.82
C THR A 3 4.36 78.70 31.57
N ARG A 4 3.77 77.51 31.73
CA ARG A 4 4.10 76.33 30.91
C ARG A 4 2.85 75.48 30.70
N SER A 5 2.35 75.57 29.48
CA SER A 5 1.32 74.73 28.85
C SER A 5 1.89 73.35 28.53
N SER A 6 1.23 72.28 28.99
CA SER A 6 1.47 70.90 28.53
C SER A 6 0.51 70.55 27.39
N ALA A 7 1.07 70.09 26.28
CA ALA A 7 0.41 69.67 25.05
C ALA A 7 -0.52 68.45 25.26
N PRO A 8 -1.51 68.23 24.36
CA PRO A 8 -2.48 67.14 24.48
C PRO A 8 -1.86 65.79 24.11
N SER A 9 -2.35 64.74 24.77
CA SER A 9 -1.97 63.34 24.58
C SER A 9 -2.18 62.90 23.14
N SER A 10 -1.11 62.45 22.49
CA SER A 10 -1.15 61.69 21.25
C SER A 10 -1.89 60.37 21.47
N GLU A 11 -2.97 60.15 20.72
CA GLU A 11 -3.63 58.85 20.59
C GLU A 11 -2.61 57.83 20.06
N GLN A 12 -2.28 56.84 20.89
CA GLN A 12 -1.52 55.68 20.48
C GLN A 12 -2.38 54.83 19.53
N SER A 13 -1.90 54.69 18.30
CA SER A 13 -2.33 53.68 17.34
C SER A 13 -2.24 52.30 17.97
N ASN A 14 -3.40 51.69 18.21
CA ASN A 14 -3.53 50.33 18.70
C ASN A 14 -3.04 49.35 17.61
N PRO A 15 -2.17 48.37 17.90
CA PRO A 15 -1.73 47.41 16.90
C PRO A 15 -2.90 46.54 16.44
N GLU A 16 -3.03 46.42 15.13
CA GLU A 16 -4.03 45.64 14.42
C GLU A 16 -4.06 44.19 14.95
N PRO A 17 -5.21 43.68 15.43
CA PRO A 17 -5.29 42.33 15.97
C PRO A 17 -5.11 41.29 14.83
N PRO A 18 -4.46 40.15 15.12
CA PRO A 18 -4.17 39.13 14.13
C PRO A 18 -5.45 38.67 13.42
N SER A 19 -5.39 38.62 12.09
CA SER A 19 -6.44 38.11 11.19
C SER A 19 -7.14 36.91 11.81
N LYS A 20 -8.41 37.07 12.21
CA LYS A 20 -9.23 35.99 12.76
C LYS A 20 -9.23 34.82 11.79
N LEU A 21 -8.92 33.63 12.29
CA LEU A 21 -9.00 32.39 11.53
C LEU A 21 -10.42 32.23 10.95
N PRO A 22 -10.56 31.79 9.68
CA PRO A 22 -11.87 31.54 9.09
C PRO A 22 -12.65 30.56 9.96
N PRO A 23 -13.97 30.76 10.14
CA PRO A 23 -14.78 29.85 10.93
C PRO A 23 -14.76 28.45 10.27
N PRO A 24 -14.66 27.37 11.06
CA PRO A 24 -14.83 26.02 10.54
C PRO A 24 -16.25 25.89 9.97
N THR A 25 -16.38 25.31 8.79
CA THR A 25 -17.69 25.12 8.14
C THR A 25 -18.55 24.15 8.95
N GLU A 26 -19.79 24.56 9.27
CA GLU A 26 -20.82 23.64 9.80
C GLU A 26 -21.23 22.56 8.78
N LYS A 27 -21.02 22.82 7.47
CA LYS A 27 -21.24 21.86 6.38
C LYS A 27 -19.91 21.25 5.93
N PRO A 28 -19.72 19.92 5.99
CA PRO A 28 -18.48 19.30 5.55
C PRO A 28 -18.30 19.44 4.03
N GLY A 29 -17.30 20.21 3.61
CA GLY A 29 -16.86 20.28 2.21
C GLY A 29 -16.01 19.06 1.85
N LYS A 30 -16.32 18.41 0.73
CA LYS A 30 -15.51 17.33 0.15
C LYS A 30 -14.94 17.78 -1.19
N THR A 31 -13.68 17.42 -1.45
CA THR A 31 -13.01 17.74 -2.70
C THR A 31 -13.08 16.54 -3.63
N PHE A 32 -13.56 16.76 -4.86
CA PHE A 32 -13.66 15.75 -5.90
C PHE A 32 -12.80 16.12 -7.10
N ILE A 33 -12.14 15.13 -7.70
CA ILE A 33 -11.57 15.21 -9.04
C ILE A 33 -12.48 14.39 -9.95
N LEU A 34 -13.18 15.07 -10.85
CA LEU A 34 -14.14 14.49 -11.79
C LEU A 34 -13.59 14.56 -13.23
N PRO A 35 -14.01 13.66 -14.13
CA PRO A 35 -13.61 13.71 -15.53
C PRO A 35 -14.09 15.01 -16.19
N SER A 36 -13.20 15.68 -16.92
CA SER A 36 -13.48 16.99 -17.54
C SER A 36 -14.49 16.92 -18.68
N SER A 37 -14.62 15.77 -19.32
CA SER A 37 -15.54 15.51 -20.44
C SER A 37 -16.90 14.96 -20.00
N ALA A 38 -17.25 15.09 -18.72
CA ALA A 38 -18.52 14.58 -18.20
C ALA A 38 -19.73 15.27 -18.87
N SER A 39 -20.78 14.50 -19.10
CA SER A 39 -22.07 14.99 -19.60
C SER A 39 -22.84 15.73 -18.51
N ASP A 40 -23.76 16.62 -18.89
CA ASP A 40 -24.70 17.28 -17.97
C ASP A 40 -25.65 16.30 -17.28
N GLU A 41 -25.79 15.10 -17.82
CA GLU A 41 -26.55 13.98 -17.26
C GLU A 41 -25.75 13.16 -16.24
N ALA A 42 -24.49 13.51 -15.98
CA ALA A 42 -23.69 12.76 -15.03
C ALA A 42 -24.21 12.93 -13.59
N ARG A 43 -24.31 11.83 -12.84
CA ARG A 43 -24.90 11.80 -11.49
C ARG A 43 -24.05 11.00 -10.52
N PHE A 44 -24.13 11.37 -9.25
CA PHE A 44 -23.67 10.52 -8.16
C PHE A 44 -24.74 9.48 -7.86
N LEU A 45 -24.35 8.22 -7.84
CA LEU A 45 -25.25 7.08 -7.64
C LEU A 45 -24.73 6.17 -6.54
N GLN A 46 -25.59 5.29 -6.04
CA GLN A 46 -25.20 4.21 -5.12
C GLN A 46 -25.36 2.88 -5.83
N LEU A 47 -24.27 2.16 -6.02
CA LEU A 47 -24.24 0.85 -6.68
C LEU A 47 -23.67 -0.18 -5.69
N PRO A 48 -24.04 -1.46 -5.82
CA PRO A 48 -23.43 -2.52 -5.05
C PRO A 48 -21.97 -2.70 -5.47
N ASN A 49 -21.07 -2.79 -4.50
CA ASN A 49 -19.66 -3.07 -4.75
C ASN A 49 -19.54 -4.47 -5.40
N PRO A 50 -18.88 -4.61 -6.56
CA PRO A 50 -18.72 -5.90 -7.25
C PRO A 50 -18.16 -7.05 -6.39
N GLN A 51 -17.29 -6.72 -5.44
CA GLN A 51 -16.66 -7.70 -4.56
C GLN A 51 -17.53 -8.08 -3.36
N THR A 52 -18.11 -7.09 -2.67
CA THR A 52 -18.76 -7.28 -1.36
C THR A 52 -20.29 -7.23 -1.42
N GLY A 53 -20.87 -6.68 -2.48
CA GLY A 53 -22.30 -6.41 -2.61
C GLY A 53 -22.78 -5.19 -1.81
N GLU A 54 -21.93 -4.57 -0.99
CA GLU A 54 -22.31 -3.41 -0.17
C GLU A 54 -22.53 -2.15 -1.02
N LEU A 55 -23.54 -1.35 -0.68
CA LEU A 55 -23.83 -0.12 -1.42
C LEU A 55 -22.77 0.95 -1.18
N THR A 56 -22.05 1.31 -2.23
CA THR A 56 -21.03 2.36 -2.23
C THR A 56 -21.36 3.44 -3.26
N ARG A 57 -20.72 4.62 -3.14
CA ARG A 57 -20.97 5.74 -4.04
C ARG A 57 -20.11 5.64 -5.28
N TYR A 58 -20.73 5.85 -6.43
CA TYR A 58 -20.10 5.93 -7.74
C TYR A 58 -20.51 7.21 -8.45
N TYR A 59 -19.78 7.55 -9.50
CA TYR A 59 -20.14 8.62 -10.43
C TYR A 59 -20.42 8.00 -11.79
N PHE A 60 -21.60 8.25 -12.32
CA PHE A 60 -22.03 7.70 -13.61
C PHE A 60 -22.21 8.82 -14.62
N CYS A 61 -21.68 8.62 -15.81
CA CYS A 61 -21.90 9.47 -16.97
C CYS A 61 -22.35 8.57 -18.12
N PRO A 62 -23.54 8.75 -18.71
CA PRO A 62 -24.06 7.88 -19.78
C PRO A 62 -23.08 7.71 -20.96
N LYS A 63 -22.30 8.76 -21.27
CA LYS A 63 -21.33 8.78 -22.38
C LYS A 63 -19.98 8.15 -22.03
N LEU A 64 -19.54 8.25 -20.77
CA LEU A 64 -18.18 7.85 -20.36
C LEU A 64 -18.15 6.56 -19.55
N GLY A 65 -19.28 6.17 -18.95
CA GLY A 65 -19.43 5.00 -18.09
C GLY A 65 -19.40 5.32 -16.60
N ILE A 66 -18.98 4.32 -15.83
CA ILE A 66 -19.02 4.32 -14.36
C ILE A 66 -17.63 4.65 -13.82
N TYR A 67 -17.59 5.44 -12.76
CA TYR A 67 -16.39 5.84 -12.05
C TYR A 67 -16.52 5.52 -10.57
N GLU A 68 -15.51 4.86 -10.02
CA GLU A 68 -15.36 4.64 -8.59
C GLU A 68 -14.56 5.76 -7.94
N PHE A 69 -14.73 5.94 -6.63
CA PHE A 69 -14.00 6.97 -5.88
C PHE A 69 -12.80 6.39 -5.13
N THR A 70 -11.61 6.67 -5.62
CA THR A 70 -10.38 6.43 -4.88
C THR A 70 -10.17 7.57 -3.89
N VAL A 71 -10.07 7.22 -2.60
CA VAL A 71 -9.93 8.19 -1.51
C VAL A 71 -8.46 8.40 -1.18
N VAL A 72 -7.95 9.60 -1.46
CA VAL A 72 -6.62 10.04 -1.02
C VAL A 72 -6.78 10.86 0.25
N THR A 73 -6.31 10.30 1.37
CA THR A 73 -6.36 10.95 2.68
C THR A 73 -4.96 11.12 3.26
N SER A 74 -4.81 12.15 4.09
CA SER A 74 -3.59 12.37 4.83
C SER A 74 -3.39 11.29 5.90
N SER A 75 -2.14 10.84 6.08
CA SER A 75 -1.79 9.94 7.18
C SER A 75 -2.01 10.64 8.52
N SER A 76 -2.37 9.89 9.56
CA SER A 76 -2.49 10.40 10.93
C SER A 76 -1.18 11.00 11.45
N GLN A 77 -0.04 10.56 10.92
CA GLN A 77 1.29 11.05 11.27
C GLN A 77 1.61 12.42 10.64
N CYS A 78 0.90 12.80 9.56
CA CYS A 78 1.11 14.06 8.83
C CYS A 78 -0.27 14.69 8.53
N PRO A 79 -0.93 15.32 9.53
CA PRO A 79 -2.26 15.88 9.35
C PRO A 79 -2.25 17.04 8.35
N ARG A 80 -3.24 17.06 7.45
CA ARG A 80 -3.45 18.17 6.50
C ARG A 80 -4.92 18.58 6.47
N SER A 81 -5.14 19.86 6.19
CA SER A 81 -6.46 20.49 6.00
C SER A 81 -6.53 21.16 4.62
N VAL A 82 -7.75 21.48 4.16
CA VAL A 82 -7.97 22.19 2.89
C VAL A 82 -8.66 23.51 3.19
N LEU A 83 -8.10 24.61 2.65
CA LEU A 83 -8.72 25.93 2.66
C LEU A 83 -9.41 26.15 1.31
N PHE A 84 -10.73 26.31 1.34
CA PHE A 84 -11.52 26.74 0.21
C PHE A 84 -11.63 28.26 0.22
N THR A 85 -11.13 28.89 -0.83
CA THR A 85 -11.28 30.31 -1.06
C THR A 85 -12.22 30.53 -2.24
N PRO A 86 -13.13 31.51 -2.17
CA PRO A 86 -13.91 31.89 -3.33
C PRO A 86 -12.96 32.42 -4.41
N LYS A 87 -13.23 32.05 -5.66
CA LYS A 87 -12.51 32.60 -6.82
C LYS A 87 -12.77 34.11 -6.84
N SER A 88 -11.70 34.91 -6.77
CA SER A 88 -11.79 36.34 -7.08
C SER A 88 -12.06 36.45 -8.58
N GLU A 89 -13.32 36.39 -8.99
CA GLU A 89 -13.66 36.87 -10.32
C GLU A 89 -13.25 38.34 -10.38
N ASN A 90 -12.58 38.73 -11.46
CA ASN A 90 -12.28 40.13 -11.74
C ASN A 90 -13.61 40.87 -11.90
N ILE A 91 -14.23 41.25 -10.78
CA ILE A 91 -15.27 42.26 -10.76
C ILE A 91 -14.56 43.51 -11.25
N THR A 92 -14.79 43.89 -12.50
CA THR A 92 -14.51 45.25 -12.95
C THR A 92 -15.22 46.16 -11.97
N ALA A 93 -14.45 46.74 -11.05
CA ALA A 93 -14.95 47.62 -10.02
C ALA A 93 -15.57 48.83 -10.72
N THR A 94 -16.89 48.81 -10.90
CA THR A 94 -17.65 50.03 -11.07
C THR A 94 -17.67 50.72 -9.70
N ASP A 95 -16.86 51.77 -9.60
CA ASP A 95 -16.82 52.80 -8.57
C ASP A 95 -16.79 52.36 -7.09
N GLY A 96 -15.59 52.41 -6.51
CA GLY A 96 -15.37 52.93 -5.15
C GLY A 96 -15.61 52.00 -3.95
N GLU A 97 -16.28 50.86 -4.08
CA GLU A 97 -16.44 49.91 -2.96
C GLU A 97 -15.33 48.85 -2.91
N ARG A 98 -14.69 48.69 -1.74
CA ARG A 98 -13.73 47.59 -1.51
C ARG A 98 -14.45 46.25 -1.71
N PRO A 99 -13.89 45.32 -2.50
CA PRO A 99 -14.45 43.98 -2.64
C PRO A 99 -14.50 43.31 -1.26
N LYS A 100 -15.70 42.96 -0.80
CA LYS A 100 -15.87 42.18 0.43
C LYS A 100 -15.15 40.83 0.22
N PRO A 101 -14.20 40.44 1.08
CA PRO A 101 -13.55 39.14 0.95
C PRO A 101 -14.64 38.08 1.08
N GLY A 102 -14.83 37.29 0.03
CA GLY A 102 -15.80 36.20 0.08
C GLY A 102 -15.45 35.22 1.20
N ASN A 103 -16.45 34.60 1.79
CA ASN A 103 -16.28 33.71 2.95
C ASN A 103 -15.39 32.52 2.58
N ALA A 104 -14.17 32.49 3.11
CA ALA A 104 -13.30 31.33 3.04
C ALA A 104 -13.71 30.26 4.06
N SER A 105 -13.41 29.01 3.75
CA SER A 105 -13.93 27.85 4.47
C SER A 105 -12.82 26.81 4.64
N ILE A 106 -12.73 26.14 5.80
CA ILE A 106 -11.66 25.17 6.08
C ILE A 106 -12.26 23.79 6.33
N ALA A 107 -11.87 22.81 5.52
CA ALA A 107 -12.07 21.39 5.84
C ALA A 107 -10.90 20.87 6.69
N LYS A 108 -11.22 20.40 7.89
CA LYS A 108 -10.23 19.85 8.85
C LYS A 108 -9.49 18.65 8.29
N THR A 109 -10.18 17.81 7.52
CA THR A 109 -9.63 16.62 6.87
C THR A 109 -9.37 16.92 5.40
N ALA A 110 -8.11 16.92 4.99
CA ALA A 110 -7.75 16.93 3.56
C ALA A 110 -8.02 15.56 2.94
N GLN A 111 -9.28 15.34 2.56
CA GLN A 111 -9.73 14.19 1.80
C GLN A 111 -9.97 14.62 0.34
N LEU A 112 -9.30 13.94 -0.57
CA LEU A 112 -9.46 14.11 -2.01
C LEU A 112 -10.06 12.83 -2.60
N LEU A 113 -11.25 12.92 -3.18
CA LEU A 113 -11.91 11.79 -3.84
C LEU A 113 -11.68 11.89 -5.35
N ILE A 114 -11.04 10.88 -5.93
CA ILE A 114 -10.68 10.84 -7.34
C ILE A 114 -11.62 9.87 -8.04
N ALA A 115 -12.36 10.35 -9.05
CA ALA A 115 -13.19 9.51 -9.90
C ALA A 115 -12.32 8.73 -10.89
N THR A 116 -12.08 7.45 -10.63
CA THR A 116 -11.34 6.54 -11.50
C THR A 116 -12.30 5.67 -12.30
N PRO A 117 -12.13 5.51 -13.62
CA PRO A 117 -13.04 4.73 -14.43
C PRO A 117 -13.00 3.26 -14.01
N ILE A 118 -14.18 2.64 -13.87
CA ILE A 118 -14.34 1.22 -13.59
C ILE A 118 -15.12 0.57 -14.75
N ASP A 119 -14.69 -0.61 -15.17
CA ASP A 119 -15.38 -1.35 -16.22
C ASP A 119 -16.68 -1.96 -15.68
N VAL A 120 -17.78 -1.75 -16.41
CA VAL A 120 -19.11 -2.25 -16.06
C VAL A 120 -19.20 -3.78 -16.02
N ILE A 121 -18.26 -4.47 -16.67
CA ILE A 121 -18.10 -5.93 -16.60
C ILE A 121 -18.15 -6.45 -15.15
N PHE A 122 -17.55 -5.73 -14.19
CA PHE A 122 -17.50 -6.16 -12.79
C PHE A 122 -18.87 -6.09 -12.12
N PHE A 123 -19.75 -5.20 -12.58
CA PHE A 123 -21.14 -5.12 -12.12
C PHE A 123 -22.05 -6.14 -12.83
N LEU A 124 -21.72 -6.52 -14.08
CA LEU A 124 -22.46 -7.52 -14.83
C LEU A 124 -22.21 -8.95 -14.33
N ILE A 125 -21.00 -9.24 -13.83
CA ILE A 125 -20.63 -10.60 -13.36
C ILE A 125 -21.60 -11.14 -12.29
N PRO A 126 -21.91 -10.40 -11.19
CA PRO A 126 -22.88 -10.86 -10.20
C PRO A 126 -24.30 -11.03 -10.75
N LEU A 127 -24.69 -10.25 -11.77
CA LEU A 127 -26.01 -10.34 -12.40
C LEU A 127 -26.15 -11.62 -13.24
N LEU A 128 -25.15 -11.90 -14.06
CA LEU A 128 -25.12 -13.02 -15.00
C LEU A 128 -24.81 -14.37 -14.34
N ARG A 129 -24.36 -14.34 -13.07
CA ARG A 129 -24.10 -15.52 -12.25
C ARG A 129 -24.87 -15.44 -10.93
N PRO A 130 -26.20 -15.68 -10.94
CA PRO A 130 -26.96 -15.72 -9.70
C PRO A 130 -26.45 -16.84 -8.79
N SER A 131 -26.45 -16.58 -7.48
CA SER A 131 -25.95 -17.51 -6.45
C SER A 131 -26.82 -18.77 -6.26
N SER A 132 -28.02 -18.81 -6.85
CA SER A 132 -28.94 -19.94 -6.76
C SER A 132 -28.60 -21.02 -7.79
N SER A 133 -28.15 -22.15 -7.27
CA SER A 133 -27.55 -23.30 -7.95
C SER A 133 -28.47 -24.15 -8.87
N GLN A 134 -29.58 -23.64 -9.41
CA GLN A 134 -30.58 -24.52 -10.05
C GLN A 134 -30.96 -24.25 -11.51
N ALA A 135 -30.65 -23.09 -12.08
CA ALA A 135 -30.79 -22.93 -13.52
C ALA A 135 -29.48 -23.35 -14.19
N LYS A 136 -29.48 -24.50 -14.85
CA LYS A 136 -28.51 -24.79 -15.92
C LYS A 136 -28.39 -23.52 -16.77
N SER A 137 -27.17 -23.11 -17.06
CA SER A 137 -26.80 -21.90 -17.82
C SER A 137 -27.52 -21.87 -19.18
N LEU A 138 -28.77 -21.41 -19.18
CA LEU A 138 -29.61 -21.24 -20.36
C LEU A 138 -29.25 -19.90 -20.99
N PHE A 139 -29.43 -19.82 -22.30
CA PHE A 139 -29.33 -18.58 -23.03
C PHE A 139 -30.56 -17.73 -22.70
N GLN A 140 -30.34 -16.54 -22.15
CA GLN A 140 -31.39 -15.62 -21.71
C GLN A 140 -31.05 -14.19 -22.18
N PRO A 141 -32.03 -13.36 -22.57
CA PRO A 141 -31.71 -12.00 -22.98
C PRO A 141 -31.31 -11.17 -21.75
N LEU A 142 -30.49 -10.13 -21.97
CA LEU A 142 -29.93 -9.34 -20.88
C LEU A 142 -31.03 -8.65 -20.05
N ASP A 143 -32.07 -8.16 -20.72
CA ASP A 143 -33.18 -7.46 -20.08
C ASP A 143 -33.95 -8.40 -19.13
N ASP A 144 -34.23 -9.65 -19.53
CA ASP A 144 -34.86 -10.64 -18.63
C ASP A 144 -33.97 -10.99 -17.41
N VAL A 145 -32.64 -11.05 -17.58
CA VAL A 145 -31.73 -11.30 -16.45
C VAL A 145 -31.84 -10.17 -15.43
N ILE A 146 -31.90 -8.92 -15.90
CA ILE A 146 -32.04 -7.74 -15.05
C ILE A 146 -33.42 -7.72 -14.39
N ASP A 147 -34.48 -7.99 -15.15
CA ASP A 147 -35.87 -8.01 -14.66
C ASP A 147 -36.09 -9.11 -13.62
N SER A 148 -35.42 -10.25 -13.75
CA SER A 148 -35.55 -11.37 -12.80
C SER A 148 -35.00 -11.09 -11.39
N GLN A 149 -34.24 -10.00 -11.22
CA GLN A 149 -33.65 -9.63 -9.94
C GLN A 149 -34.42 -8.50 -9.26
N ASP A 150 -35.45 -8.88 -8.50
CA ASP A 150 -36.33 -7.94 -7.79
C ASP A 150 -35.58 -7.03 -6.79
N ASP A 151 -34.54 -7.55 -6.14
CA ASP A 151 -33.76 -6.88 -5.08
C ASP A 151 -32.74 -5.84 -5.58
N LEU A 152 -32.69 -5.57 -6.90
CA LEU A 152 -31.73 -4.62 -7.46
C LEU A 152 -31.97 -3.17 -6.97
N PRO A 153 -30.93 -2.45 -6.50
CA PRO A 153 -31.06 -1.06 -6.12
C PRO A 153 -31.56 -0.18 -7.27
N ASN A 154 -32.44 0.79 -6.97
CA ASN A 154 -33.05 1.68 -7.97
C ASN A 154 -32.00 2.42 -8.82
N HIS A 155 -30.91 2.90 -8.19
CA HIS A 155 -29.82 3.56 -8.90
C HIS A 155 -29.09 2.62 -9.86
N PHE A 156 -29.00 1.32 -9.53
CA PHE A 156 -28.37 0.36 -10.41
C PHE A 156 -29.28 0.04 -11.60
N ARG A 157 -30.58 -0.15 -11.36
CA ARG A 157 -31.57 -0.26 -12.46
C ARG A 157 -31.52 0.94 -13.41
N HIS A 158 -31.43 2.16 -12.87
CA HIS A 158 -31.32 3.36 -13.69
C HIS A 158 -30.11 3.34 -14.63
N VAL A 159 -28.95 2.82 -14.19
CA VAL A 159 -27.75 2.67 -15.03
C VAL A 159 -27.96 1.58 -16.09
N LEU A 160 -28.63 0.49 -15.74
CA LEU A 160 -28.81 -0.66 -16.64
C LEU A 160 -29.81 -0.39 -17.78
N TYR A 161 -30.87 0.39 -17.54
CA TYR A 161 -31.85 0.79 -18.56
C TYR A 161 -31.53 2.12 -19.24
N ASP A 162 -30.35 2.69 -19.04
CA ASP A 162 -29.97 3.91 -19.75
C ASP A 162 -29.71 3.61 -21.24
N GLU A 163 -30.51 4.19 -22.13
CA GLU A 163 -30.47 3.92 -23.58
C GLU A 163 -29.11 4.25 -24.21
N SER A 164 -28.44 5.32 -23.75
CA SER A 164 -27.13 5.71 -24.28
C SER A 164 -26.04 4.73 -23.84
N PHE A 165 -26.20 4.11 -22.67
CA PHE A 165 -25.26 3.16 -22.10
C PHE A 165 -25.55 1.70 -22.47
N LYS A 166 -26.77 1.37 -22.92
CA LYS A 166 -27.21 0.01 -23.28
C LYS A 166 -26.29 -0.67 -24.29
N GLY A 167 -25.82 0.05 -25.31
CA GLY A 167 -24.88 -0.49 -26.30
C GLY A 167 -23.54 -0.93 -25.69
N VAL A 168 -23.04 -0.18 -24.69
CA VAL A 168 -21.82 -0.53 -23.96
C VAL A 168 -22.06 -1.75 -23.07
N LEU A 169 -23.21 -1.81 -22.38
CA LEU A 169 -23.59 -2.96 -21.56
C LEU A 169 -23.65 -4.25 -22.39
N GLN A 170 -24.31 -4.21 -23.54
CA GLN A 170 -24.45 -5.38 -24.41
C GLN A 170 -23.10 -5.86 -24.95
N ALA A 171 -22.24 -4.94 -25.41
CA ALA A 171 -20.91 -5.29 -25.88
C ALA A 171 -20.03 -5.89 -24.76
N ARG A 172 -20.17 -5.40 -23.53
CA ARG A 172 -19.45 -5.93 -22.37
C ARG A 172 -20.00 -7.28 -21.91
N ALA A 173 -21.32 -7.50 -22.00
CA ALA A 173 -21.93 -8.80 -21.74
C ALA A 173 -21.45 -9.83 -22.77
N GLU A 174 -21.38 -9.48 -24.05
CA GLU A 174 -20.87 -10.35 -25.12
C GLU A 174 -19.39 -10.76 -24.93
N ALA A 175 -18.59 -9.91 -24.29
CA ALA A 175 -17.20 -10.22 -23.98
C ALA A 175 -17.04 -11.34 -22.92
N ILE A 176 -17.98 -11.48 -21.98
CA ILE A 176 -17.93 -12.48 -20.89
C ILE A 176 -18.89 -13.66 -21.09
N CYS A 177 -19.89 -13.51 -21.93
CA CYS A 177 -20.91 -14.52 -22.20
C CYS A 177 -20.74 -15.15 -23.58
N ASP A 178 -21.17 -16.38 -23.73
CA ASP A 178 -21.51 -16.92 -25.05
C ASP A 178 -22.79 -16.23 -25.50
N SER A 179 -22.77 -15.64 -26.70
CA SER A 179 -23.91 -14.97 -27.33
C SER A 179 -24.49 -15.84 -28.45
N ILE A 180 -25.81 -15.92 -28.52
CA ILE A 180 -26.54 -16.50 -29.66
C ILE A 180 -27.63 -15.52 -30.07
N GLU A 181 -27.79 -15.30 -31.37
CA GLU A 181 -28.89 -14.51 -31.92
C GLU A 181 -30.13 -15.42 -32.08
N ALA A 182 -31.20 -15.10 -31.35
CA ALA A 182 -32.46 -15.82 -31.40
C ALA A 182 -33.58 -14.85 -31.79
N GLY A 183 -33.83 -14.74 -33.10
CA GLY A 183 -34.76 -13.75 -33.64
C GLY A 183 -34.14 -12.35 -33.63
N ASP A 184 -34.84 -11.40 -33.00
CA ASP A 184 -34.41 -9.99 -32.92
C ASP A 184 -33.57 -9.68 -31.66
N GLU A 185 -33.37 -10.65 -30.76
CA GLU A 185 -32.68 -10.47 -29.49
C GLU A 185 -31.42 -11.34 -29.36
N LYS A 186 -30.41 -10.78 -28.67
CA LYS A 186 -29.19 -11.51 -28.30
C LYS A 186 -29.39 -12.18 -26.95
N MET A 187 -29.22 -13.49 -26.94
CA MET A 187 -29.28 -14.31 -25.75
C MET A 187 -27.87 -14.55 -25.21
N PHE A 188 -27.70 -14.43 -23.90
CA PHE A 188 -26.40 -14.54 -23.22
C PHE A 188 -26.34 -15.74 -22.28
N ARG A 189 -25.18 -16.37 -22.24
CA ARG A 189 -24.84 -17.43 -21.30
C ARG A 189 -23.47 -17.18 -20.68
N PHE A 190 -23.38 -17.05 -19.36
CA PHE A 190 -22.11 -16.75 -18.69
C PHE A 190 -21.05 -17.83 -18.93
N SER A 191 -19.84 -17.41 -19.31
CA SER A 191 -18.71 -18.30 -19.63
C SER A 191 -17.46 -17.91 -18.84
N GLU A 192 -17.00 -18.83 -17.97
CA GLU A 192 -15.83 -18.59 -17.12
C GLU A 192 -14.53 -18.46 -17.93
N THR A 193 -14.43 -19.16 -19.07
CA THR A 193 -13.26 -19.11 -19.94
C THR A 193 -13.14 -17.77 -20.68
N LYS A 194 -14.28 -17.21 -21.13
CA LYS A 194 -14.31 -15.86 -21.72
C LYS A 194 -13.99 -14.78 -20.70
N LEU A 195 -14.53 -14.90 -19.49
CA LEU A 195 -14.17 -14.00 -18.39
C LEU A 195 -12.65 -14.02 -18.14
N LEU A 196 -12.03 -15.20 -18.06
CA LEU A 196 -10.59 -15.32 -17.85
C LEU A 196 -9.79 -14.62 -18.97
N LYS A 197 -10.18 -14.81 -20.24
CA LYS A 197 -9.54 -14.14 -21.38
C LYS A 197 -9.66 -12.62 -21.30
N GLU A 198 -10.83 -12.09 -20.94
CA GLU A 198 -11.00 -10.64 -20.80
C GLU A 198 -10.21 -10.08 -19.61
N LEU A 199 -10.13 -10.81 -18.49
CA LEU A 199 -9.28 -10.42 -17.35
C LEU A 199 -7.80 -10.39 -17.72
N ILE A 200 -7.32 -11.37 -18.48
CA ILE A 200 -5.94 -11.39 -19.01
C ILE A 200 -5.71 -10.21 -19.94
N ALA A 201 -6.61 -9.96 -20.89
CA ALA A 201 -6.51 -8.81 -21.80
C ALA A 201 -6.52 -7.47 -21.05
N LYS A 202 -7.27 -7.35 -19.94
CA LYS A 202 -7.20 -6.20 -19.04
C LYS A 202 -5.85 -6.08 -18.35
N ALA A 203 -5.31 -7.19 -17.84
CA ALA A 203 -4.00 -7.20 -17.19
C ALA A 203 -2.90 -6.79 -18.18
N GLU A 204 -2.92 -7.29 -19.41
CA GLU A 204 -1.98 -6.90 -20.46
C GLU A 204 -2.10 -5.41 -20.80
N ARG A 205 -3.31 -4.87 -20.92
CA ARG A 205 -3.51 -3.41 -21.11
C ARG A 205 -2.96 -2.59 -19.94
N MET A 206 -3.16 -3.04 -18.70
CA MET A 206 -2.59 -2.39 -17.53
C MET A 206 -1.05 -2.39 -17.56
N VAL A 207 -0.45 -3.51 -17.96
CA VAL A 207 1.01 -3.65 -18.07
C VAL A 207 1.55 -2.79 -19.22
N ALA A 208 0.85 -2.70 -20.35
CA ALA A 208 1.24 -1.88 -21.50
C ALA A 208 1.20 -0.37 -21.18
N LEU A 209 0.26 0.07 -20.35
CA LEU A 209 0.22 1.45 -19.85
C LEU A 209 1.25 1.73 -18.74
N GLY A 210 1.81 0.67 -18.15
CA GLY A 210 2.76 0.72 -17.04
C GLY A 210 2.07 0.67 -15.68
N LEU A 211 2.64 -0.13 -14.77
CA LEU A 211 2.22 -0.14 -13.38
C LEU A 211 2.74 1.12 -12.65
N PRO A 212 2.05 1.58 -11.59
CA PRO A 212 2.55 2.68 -10.78
C PRO A 212 3.97 2.41 -10.29
N PRO A 213 4.88 3.41 -10.27
CA PRO A 213 6.29 3.19 -9.90
C PRO A 213 6.49 2.54 -8.53
N SER A 214 5.61 2.84 -7.57
CA SER A 214 5.63 2.23 -6.23
C SER A 214 5.27 0.75 -6.24
N MET A 215 4.38 0.33 -7.15
CA MET A 215 4.03 -1.08 -7.33
C MET A 215 5.14 -1.81 -8.09
N GLU A 216 5.69 -1.20 -9.13
CA GLU A 216 6.81 -1.77 -9.89
C GLU A 216 8.03 -2.02 -8.99
N GLU A 217 8.39 -1.06 -8.15
CA GLU A 217 9.51 -1.20 -7.23
C GLU A 217 9.28 -2.33 -6.22
N ARG A 218 8.11 -2.36 -5.58
CA ARG A 218 7.82 -3.27 -4.46
C ARG A 218 7.48 -4.69 -4.90
N PHE A 219 6.73 -4.86 -5.98
CA PHE A 219 6.23 -6.17 -6.41
C PHE A 219 7.06 -6.80 -7.52
N ILE A 220 7.84 -6.01 -8.28
CA ILE A 220 8.62 -6.54 -9.40
C ILE A 220 10.10 -6.43 -9.11
N ARG A 221 10.65 -5.22 -8.93
CA ARG A 221 12.11 -5.05 -8.73
C ARG A 221 12.60 -5.70 -7.45
N GLN A 222 11.93 -5.44 -6.32
CA GLN A 222 12.26 -6.07 -5.05
C GLN A 222 12.04 -7.59 -5.08
N ALA A 223 11.03 -8.07 -5.82
CA ALA A 223 10.77 -9.50 -5.93
C ALA A 223 11.86 -10.23 -6.74
N LEU A 224 12.36 -9.60 -7.80
CA LEU A 224 13.39 -10.14 -8.68
C LEU A 224 14.83 -9.85 -8.20
N SER A 225 15.03 -8.94 -7.25
CA SER A 225 16.38 -8.60 -6.77
C SER A 225 17.05 -9.79 -6.09
N THR A 226 18.13 -10.28 -6.68
CA THR A 226 18.98 -11.31 -6.07
C THR A 226 19.83 -10.69 -4.95
N PRO A 227 19.95 -11.35 -3.80
CA PRO A 227 20.79 -10.87 -2.71
C PRO A 227 22.26 -10.93 -3.14
N MET A 228 23.01 -9.82 -2.99
CA MET A 228 24.45 -9.85 -3.21
C MET A 228 25.10 -10.76 -2.17
N MET A 229 25.53 -11.95 -2.61
CA MET A 229 26.41 -12.81 -1.84
C MET A 229 27.78 -12.12 -1.79
N ALA A 230 28.26 -11.82 -0.59
CA ALA A 230 29.62 -11.34 -0.41
C ALA A 230 30.55 -12.49 -0.79
N VAL A 231 31.03 -12.49 -2.04
CA VAL A 231 32.02 -13.45 -2.51
C VAL A 231 33.22 -13.36 -1.59
N LYS A 232 33.47 -14.44 -0.84
CA LYS A 232 34.63 -14.60 0.00
C LYS A 232 35.85 -14.67 -0.94
N ARG A 233 36.66 -13.60 -0.96
CA ARG A 233 37.97 -13.60 -1.65
C ARG A 233 38.87 -14.57 -0.91
N GLU A 234 38.94 -15.80 -1.38
CA GLU A 234 40.00 -16.72 -1.03
C GLU A 234 40.52 -17.33 -2.35
N ASP A 235 41.84 -17.17 -2.51
CA ASP A 235 42.71 -17.68 -3.58
C ASP A 235 42.73 -17.00 -4.96
N ALA A 236 43.50 -15.92 -5.05
CA ALA A 236 44.29 -15.60 -6.25
C ALA A 236 45.55 -14.81 -5.85
N SER A 237 46.54 -15.53 -5.33
CA SER A 237 47.92 -15.05 -5.20
C SER A 237 48.80 -15.86 -6.15
N THR A 238 49.82 -15.20 -6.69
CA THR A 238 50.97 -15.69 -7.49
C THR A 238 50.91 -15.59 -9.01
N ASN A 239 51.61 -14.55 -9.51
CA ASN A 239 52.67 -14.53 -10.53
C ASN A 239 52.44 -13.40 -11.55
N ALA A 240 53.41 -12.63 -12.06
CA ALA A 240 54.79 -12.24 -11.74
C ALA A 240 55.10 -11.17 -12.84
N ALA A 241 55.80 -10.08 -12.51
CA ALA A 241 56.25 -9.04 -13.47
C ALA A 241 57.68 -9.37 -14.01
N PRO A 242 58.46 -8.51 -14.72
CA PRO A 242 58.24 -7.28 -15.54
C PRO A 242 59.15 -7.21 -16.84
N SER A 243 59.41 -5.98 -17.35
CA SER A 243 60.51 -5.47 -18.26
C SER A 243 60.18 -5.37 -19.79
N ASP A 244 60.58 -4.38 -20.60
CA ASP A 244 61.33 -3.11 -20.45
C ASP A 244 61.32 -2.27 -21.76
N SER A 245 61.78 -1.01 -21.67
CA SER A 245 62.49 -0.17 -22.69
C SER A 245 61.82 1.02 -23.44
N ASN A 246 62.15 2.22 -22.93
CA ASN A 246 62.90 3.36 -23.51
C ASN A 246 62.53 4.10 -24.83
N GLY A 247 62.62 5.44 -24.76
CA GLY A 247 62.86 6.35 -25.90
C GLY A 247 62.54 7.84 -25.62
N GLU A 248 63.57 8.63 -25.34
CA GLU A 248 63.60 10.04 -24.91
C GLU A 248 63.25 11.10 -25.99
N SER A 249 62.91 12.32 -25.55
CA SER A 249 63.37 13.58 -26.17
C SER A 249 63.33 14.75 -25.15
N GLU A 250 64.53 15.32 -24.95
CA GLU A 250 64.99 16.56 -24.31
C GLU A 250 64.16 17.83 -24.66
N ALA A 251 64.25 19.01 -24.01
CA ALA A 251 64.77 19.51 -22.73
C ALA A 251 64.38 21.02 -22.62
N GLU A 252 63.95 21.46 -21.42
CA GLU A 252 64.36 22.68 -20.65
C GLU A 252 64.24 24.12 -21.24
N PRO A 253 64.27 25.23 -20.44
CA PRO A 253 63.67 25.47 -19.11
C PRO A 253 63.25 26.96 -18.81
N GLN A 254 62.84 27.20 -17.53
CA GLN A 254 63.01 28.44 -16.71
C GLN A 254 62.06 29.65 -16.93
N GLU A 255 61.62 30.47 -15.95
CA GLU A 255 61.75 30.55 -14.47
C GLU A 255 60.81 31.68 -13.95
N ASN A 256 60.62 31.71 -12.62
CA ASN A 256 60.23 32.84 -11.73
C ASN A 256 58.75 33.22 -11.57
N LYS A 257 58.26 33.67 -10.40
CA LYS A 257 58.54 33.50 -8.95
C LYS A 257 57.47 34.35 -8.24
N GLU A 258 57.12 33.93 -7.02
CA GLU A 258 56.61 34.75 -5.89
C GLU A 258 55.12 35.17 -5.79
N THR A 259 54.52 34.62 -4.72
CA THR A 259 53.38 35.01 -3.85
C THR A 259 53.63 36.36 -3.10
N PRO A 260 52.76 36.93 -2.20
CA PRO A 260 51.56 36.39 -1.52
C PRO A 260 50.33 37.33 -1.28
N ALA A 261 49.23 36.69 -0.81
CA ALA A 261 48.19 37.13 0.15
C ALA A 261 47.26 38.34 -0.15
N THR A 262 45.93 38.13 -0.01
CA THR A 262 45.10 38.65 1.10
C THR A 262 43.64 38.15 1.00
N THR A 263 43.08 37.86 2.18
CA THR A 263 41.76 37.40 2.62
C THR A 263 40.53 38.19 2.14
N ALA A 264 39.40 37.51 1.92
CA ALA A 264 38.20 37.56 2.78
C ALA A 264 36.94 36.99 2.08
N SER A 265 36.18 36.24 2.86
CA SER A 265 35.00 35.44 2.52
C SER A 265 33.80 36.25 2.03
N SER A 266 33.12 35.76 0.99
CA SER A 266 31.68 36.00 0.80
C SER A 266 31.01 34.71 0.34
N THR A 267 29.99 34.31 1.09
CA THR A 267 29.22 33.08 0.95
C THR A 267 28.12 33.29 -0.08
N SER A 268 28.24 32.62 -1.22
CA SER A 268 27.15 32.43 -2.18
C SER A 268 26.96 30.95 -2.48
N VAL A 269 25.72 30.51 -2.30
CA VAL A 269 25.04 29.29 -2.76
C VAL A 269 25.70 28.58 -3.95
N PRO A 270 25.79 27.23 -3.91
CA PRO A 270 25.78 26.44 -5.13
C PRO A 270 24.66 25.38 -5.15
N THR A 271 23.96 25.42 -6.29
CA THR A 271 23.28 24.32 -6.99
C THR A 271 24.07 22.99 -6.96
N PRO A 272 23.41 21.82 -6.88
CA PRO A 272 24.08 20.54 -7.03
C PRO A 272 24.12 20.12 -8.51
N SER A 273 25.32 20.02 -9.05
CA SER A 273 25.61 19.27 -10.28
C SER A 273 26.77 18.31 -10.01
N ASP A 274 26.57 17.07 -10.45
CA ASP A 274 27.56 16.05 -10.79
C ASP A 274 28.74 15.79 -9.86
N VAL A 275 28.60 14.71 -9.07
CA VAL A 275 29.74 13.83 -8.75
C VAL A 275 29.33 12.38 -8.96
N SER A 276 29.96 11.79 -9.97
CA SER A 276 29.98 10.37 -10.31
C SER A 276 30.25 9.48 -9.11
N THR A 277 29.44 8.43 -8.98
CA THR A 277 29.75 7.22 -8.20
C THR A 277 29.95 6.07 -9.19
N PRO A 278 30.95 5.18 -9.03
CA PRO A 278 31.42 4.32 -10.11
C PRO A 278 30.39 3.27 -10.54
N ALA A 279 30.34 3.07 -11.86
CA ALA A 279 29.61 2.04 -12.56
C ALA A 279 29.87 0.64 -11.96
N THR A 280 28.79 -0.08 -11.65
CA THR A 280 28.84 -1.55 -11.59
C THR A 280 28.51 -2.05 -12.98
N GLU A 281 29.51 -2.65 -13.62
CA GLU A 281 29.42 -3.34 -14.89
C GLU A 281 28.32 -4.41 -14.83
N SER A 282 27.33 -4.27 -15.71
CA SER A 282 26.40 -5.32 -16.08
C SER A 282 27.17 -6.45 -16.75
N SER A 283 27.17 -7.64 -16.15
CA SER A 283 27.58 -8.87 -16.82
C SER A 283 26.79 -9.06 -18.12
N PRO A 284 27.45 -9.18 -19.29
CA PRO A 284 26.78 -9.34 -20.56
C PRO A 284 26.50 -10.82 -20.82
N ASN A 285 25.27 -11.27 -20.49
CA ASN A 285 24.50 -12.34 -21.16
C ASN A 285 23.39 -12.90 -20.23
N GLU A 286 22.31 -12.14 -19.99
CA GLU A 286 20.94 -12.67 -19.80
C GLU A 286 19.82 -11.58 -19.87
N PRO A 287 19.78 -10.70 -20.89
CA PRO A 287 18.76 -9.64 -20.94
C PRO A 287 17.38 -10.08 -21.46
N SER A 288 17.19 -11.31 -21.96
CA SER A 288 15.90 -11.74 -22.54
C SER A 288 15.02 -12.55 -21.58
N ALA A 289 15.60 -13.48 -20.81
CA ALA A 289 14.83 -14.34 -19.90
C ALA A 289 14.29 -13.57 -18.68
N SER A 290 15.05 -12.59 -18.18
CA SER A 290 14.65 -11.77 -17.02
C SER A 290 13.50 -10.82 -17.35
N ASP A 291 13.43 -10.28 -18.58
CA ASP A 291 12.35 -9.37 -18.98
C ASP A 291 11.03 -10.11 -19.25
N ASP A 292 11.10 -11.34 -19.78
CA ASP A 292 9.92 -12.21 -19.92
C ASP A 292 9.35 -12.61 -18.55
N VAL A 293 10.21 -12.99 -17.59
CA VAL A 293 9.79 -13.28 -16.22
C VAL A 293 9.24 -12.03 -15.53
N ALA A 294 9.86 -10.87 -15.74
CA ALA A 294 9.35 -9.60 -15.22
C ALA A 294 7.96 -9.30 -15.81
N ARG A 295 7.75 -9.48 -17.12
CA ARG A 295 6.45 -9.32 -17.78
C ARG A 295 5.38 -10.20 -17.16
N LEU A 296 5.67 -11.49 -16.97
CA LEU A 296 4.76 -12.43 -16.32
C LEU A 296 4.42 -12.01 -14.88
N LEU A 297 5.41 -11.49 -14.15
CA LEU A 297 5.21 -10.96 -12.80
C LEU A 297 4.34 -9.69 -12.79
N ARG A 298 4.48 -8.81 -13.79
CA ARG A 298 3.59 -7.64 -13.94
C ARG A 298 2.15 -8.08 -14.19
N ILE A 299 1.95 -9.04 -15.09
CA ILE A 299 0.62 -9.59 -15.41
C ILE A 299 0.01 -10.26 -14.18
N SER A 300 0.78 -11.09 -13.47
CA SER A 300 0.33 -11.75 -12.23
C SER A 300 -0.06 -10.74 -11.15
N THR A 301 0.72 -9.67 -10.97
CA THR A 301 0.43 -8.59 -10.03
C THR A 301 -0.86 -7.86 -10.40
N ALA A 302 -1.05 -7.53 -11.68
CA ALA A 302 -2.26 -6.88 -12.18
C ALA A 302 -3.51 -7.76 -12.04
N LEU A 303 -3.39 -9.07 -12.34
CA LEU A 303 -4.48 -10.04 -12.14
C LEU A 303 -4.84 -10.16 -10.66
N THR A 304 -3.86 -10.23 -9.77
CA THR A 304 -4.09 -10.30 -8.33
C THR A 304 -4.81 -9.06 -7.83
N PHE A 305 -4.37 -7.86 -8.27
CA PHE A 305 -5.05 -6.60 -7.94
C PHE A 305 -6.52 -6.60 -8.38
N MET A 306 -6.83 -7.00 -9.62
CA MET A 306 -8.22 -7.04 -10.10
C MET A 306 -9.07 -8.07 -9.36
N LYS A 307 -8.52 -9.26 -9.10
CA LYS A 307 -9.18 -10.32 -8.33
C LYS A 307 -9.55 -9.84 -6.94
N ASP A 308 -8.61 -9.22 -6.24
CA ASP A 308 -8.79 -8.78 -4.87
C ASP A 308 -9.57 -7.48 -4.72
N SER A 309 -9.73 -6.70 -5.80
CA SER A 309 -10.50 -5.44 -5.75
C SER A 309 -11.95 -5.63 -6.19
N TYR A 310 -12.21 -6.50 -7.19
CA TYR A 310 -13.51 -6.52 -7.89
C TYR A 310 -14.21 -7.87 -7.94
N LEU A 311 -13.55 -8.98 -7.61
CA LEU A 311 -14.17 -10.31 -7.68
C LEU A 311 -14.54 -10.85 -6.30
N SER A 312 -15.69 -11.54 -6.23
CA SER A 312 -16.12 -12.26 -5.03
C SER A 312 -15.18 -13.42 -4.71
N ALA A 313 -15.17 -13.87 -3.45
CA ALA A 313 -14.30 -14.96 -3.01
C ALA A 313 -14.50 -16.26 -3.81
N SER A 314 -15.74 -16.62 -4.15
CA SER A 314 -16.06 -17.81 -4.92
C SER A 314 -15.59 -17.74 -6.37
N LEU A 315 -15.59 -16.55 -6.96
CA LEU A 315 -15.10 -16.35 -8.33
C LEU A 315 -13.57 -16.33 -8.37
N ARG A 316 -12.93 -15.79 -7.33
CA ARG A 316 -11.46 -15.84 -7.20
C ARG A 316 -10.94 -17.27 -7.23
N THR A 317 -11.54 -18.17 -6.44
CA THR A 317 -11.13 -19.58 -6.43
C THR A 317 -11.35 -20.26 -7.78
N LYS A 318 -12.45 -19.95 -8.47
CA LYS A 318 -12.72 -20.49 -9.82
C LYS A 318 -11.70 -20.00 -10.86
N VAL A 319 -11.36 -18.73 -10.83
CA VAL A 319 -10.32 -18.15 -11.70
C VAL A 319 -8.96 -18.78 -11.41
N ASP A 320 -8.62 -19.04 -10.14
CA ASP A 320 -7.37 -19.71 -9.77
C ASP A 320 -7.32 -21.17 -10.22
N GLU A 321 -8.44 -21.90 -10.11
CA GLU A 321 -8.58 -23.26 -10.64
C GLU A 321 -8.35 -23.28 -12.16
N LEU A 322 -8.93 -22.32 -12.90
CA LEU A 322 -8.75 -22.20 -14.35
C LEU A 322 -7.32 -21.80 -14.74
N LEU A 323 -6.71 -20.88 -14.01
CA LEU A 323 -5.31 -20.48 -14.23
C LEU A 323 -4.32 -21.63 -13.95
N SER A 324 -4.66 -22.52 -13.01
CA SER A 324 -3.87 -23.70 -12.69
C SER A 324 -4.10 -24.87 -13.65
N SER A 325 -5.18 -24.83 -14.44
CA SER A 325 -5.52 -25.85 -15.42
C SER A 325 -4.64 -25.77 -16.67
N SER A 326 -4.51 -26.88 -17.40
CA SER A 326 -3.76 -26.93 -18.67
C SER A 326 -4.38 -26.12 -19.80
N GLU A 327 -5.60 -25.59 -19.61
CA GLU A 327 -6.30 -24.72 -20.57
C GLU A 327 -6.02 -23.23 -20.32
N SER A 328 -5.11 -22.91 -19.39
CA SER A 328 -4.75 -21.52 -19.11
C SER A 328 -4.09 -20.87 -20.34
N PRO A 329 -4.51 -19.65 -20.72
CA PRO A 329 -3.91 -18.95 -21.86
C PRO A 329 -2.45 -18.52 -21.63
N ILE A 330 -2.00 -18.49 -20.37
CA ILE A 330 -0.67 -18.02 -19.97
C ILE A 330 -0.07 -19.03 -18.99
N ASP A 331 1.13 -19.51 -19.30
CA ASP A 331 1.91 -20.34 -18.38
C ASP A 331 2.73 -19.48 -17.43
N PHE A 332 2.40 -19.53 -16.14
CA PHE A 332 3.13 -18.83 -15.08
C PHE A 332 4.27 -19.68 -14.47
N LYS A 333 4.48 -20.94 -14.89
CA LYS A 333 5.53 -21.80 -14.32
C LYS A 333 6.93 -21.17 -14.35
N PRO A 334 7.41 -20.58 -15.46
CA PRO A 334 8.75 -19.99 -15.50
C PRO A 334 8.96 -18.89 -14.45
N MET A 335 7.91 -18.11 -14.20
CA MET A 335 7.92 -17.07 -13.16
C MET A 335 7.99 -17.68 -11.76
N HIS A 336 7.19 -18.71 -11.48
CA HIS A 336 7.20 -19.37 -10.17
C HIS A 336 8.54 -20.04 -9.87
N ASP A 337 9.12 -20.71 -10.85
CA ASP A 337 10.42 -21.38 -10.73
C ASP A 337 11.54 -20.37 -10.46
N HIS A 338 11.55 -19.24 -11.18
CA HIS A 338 12.52 -18.17 -10.96
C HIS A 338 12.36 -17.52 -9.58
N LEU A 339 11.11 -17.22 -9.15
CA LEU A 339 10.86 -16.66 -7.81
C LEU A 339 11.27 -17.63 -6.70
N LYS A 340 11.09 -18.94 -6.90
CA LYS A 340 11.55 -19.97 -5.96
C LYS A 340 13.08 -19.98 -5.87
N HIS A 341 13.78 -19.91 -7.01
CA HIS A 341 15.23 -19.83 -7.04
C HIS A 341 15.77 -18.58 -6.33
N VAL A 342 15.15 -17.41 -6.56
CA VAL A 342 15.52 -16.17 -5.85
C VAL A 342 15.26 -16.29 -4.34
N ALA A 343 14.18 -16.95 -3.93
CA ALA A 343 13.90 -17.19 -2.52
C ALA A 343 14.93 -18.14 -1.86
N GLU A 344 15.38 -19.17 -2.59
CA GLU A 344 16.46 -20.07 -2.16
C GLU A 344 17.78 -19.31 -2.00
N LEU A 345 18.16 -18.46 -2.95
CA LEU A 345 19.34 -17.59 -2.83
C LEU A 345 19.25 -16.62 -1.65
N ARG A 346 18.05 -16.10 -1.34
CA ARG A 346 17.82 -15.27 -0.14
C ARG A 346 17.96 -16.07 1.15
N ALA A 347 17.43 -17.28 1.19
CA ALA A 347 17.58 -18.15 2.34
C ALA A 347 19.05 -18.55 2.56
N GLU A 348 19.76 -18.89 1.50
CA GLU A 348 21.18 -19.23 1.53
C GLU A 348 22.03 -18.03 2.00
N ALA A 349 21.84 -16.84 1.40
CA ALA A 349 22.58 -15.64 1.81
C ALA A 349 22.32 -15.25 3.28
N LEU A 350 21.09 -15.42 3.77
CA LEU A 350 20.76 -15.21 5.18
C LEU A 350 21.45 -16.25 6.08
N ALA A 351 21.50 -17.52 5.66
CA ALA A 351 22.21 -18.58 6.39
C ALA A 351 23.74 -18.33 6.41
N SER A 352 24.35 -17.90 5.31
CA SER A 352 25.79 -17.58 5.25
C SER A 352 26.14 -16.38 6.13
N ARG A 353 25.28 -15.35 6.19
CA ARG A 353 25.47 -14.21 7.10
C ARG A 353 25.34 -14.63 8.56
N SER A 354 24.40 -15.53 8.88
CA SER A 354 24.25 -16.08 10.22
C SER A 354 25.47 -16.89 10.69
N LEU A 355 26.27 -17.44 9.77
CA LEU A 355 27.51 -18.17 10.09
C LEU A 355 28.77 -17.29 10.06
N GLY A 356 28.73 -16.14 9.37
CA GLY A 356 29.86 -15.23 9.20
C GLY A 356 29.93 -14.07 10.20
N ASP A 357 28.84 -13.75 10.92
CA ASP A 357 28.78 -12.62 11.86
C ASP A 357 29.21 -12.98 13.30
N PHE A 358 30.21 -13.85 13.43
CA PHE A 358 30.92 -14.08 14.71
C PHE A 358 32.15 -13.16 14.87
N SER A 359 32.40 -12.23 13.93
CA SER A 359 33.58 -11.35 13.92
C SER A 359 33.28 -9.90 14.30
N ARG A 360 32.24 -9.65 15.10
CA ARG A 360 32.16 -8.42 15.89
C ARG A 360 32.53 -8.77 17.32
N LYS A 361 33.76 -8.42 17.70
CA LYS A 361 34.16 -8.25 19.10
C LYS A 361 33.24 -7.19 19.75
N ARG A 362 32.06 -7.62 20.19
CA ARG A 362 31.53 -7.15 21.46
C ARG A 362 32.08 -8.11 22.49
N ASP A 363 32.63 -7.59 23.57
CA ASP A 363 32.84 -8.33 24.81
C ASP A 363 31.50 -8.98 25.19
N ILE A 364 31.30 -10.24 24.77
CA ILE A 364 30.07 -11.00 24.99
C ILE A 364 30.20 -11.91 26.21
N ASP A 365 31.34 -11.85 26.91
CA ASP A 365 31.59 -12.61 28.14
C ASP A 365 31.03 -11.94 29.41
N ASP A 366 30.41 -10.75 29.34
CA ASP A 366 29.80 -10.12 30.52
C ASP A 366 28.29 -9.82 30.42
N ASP A 367 27.66 -9.84 29.23
CA ASP A 367 26.24 -9.44 29.10
C ASP A 367 25.26 -10.58 28.79
N GLU A 368 25.63 -11.62 28.04
CA GLU A 368 24.67 -12.68 27.67
C GLU A 368 24.41 -13.68 28.83
N GLY A 369 25.40 -13.83 29.71
CA GLY A 369 25.25 -14.51 31.01
C GLY A 369 24.46 -13.69 32.03
N ALA A 370 24.50 -12.36 31.94
CA ALA A 370 23.76 -11.44 32.80
C ALA A 370 22.30 -11.33 32.36
N GLU A 371 22.01 -11.24 31.07
CA GLU A 371 20.65 -11.18 30.51
C GLU A 371 19.90 -12.50 30.67
N SER A 372 20.54 -13.65 30.41
CA SER A 372 19.90 -14.96 30.65
C SER A 372 19.69 -15.25 32.14
N ARG A 373 20.55 -14.75 33.03
CA ARG A 373 20.32 -14.80 34.50
C ARG A 373 19.27 -13.78 34.95
N ALA A 374 19.20 -12.59 34.36
CA ALA A 374 18.24 -11.55 34.67
C ALA A 374 16.83 -11.93 34.18
N GLU A 375 16.70 -12.54 33.01
CA GLU A 375 15.42 -13.03 32.49
C GLU A 375 14.96 -14.29 33.23
N LYS A 376 15.88 -15.20 33.59
CA LYS A 376 15.56 -16.33 34.49
C LYS A 376 15.21 -15.87 35.90
N LYS A 377 15.79 -14.76 36.39
CA LYS A 377 15.41 -14.12 37.67
C LYS A 377 14.05 -13.42 37.54
N ARG A 378 13.78 -12.70 36.45
CA ARG A 378 12.51 -12.01 36.19
C ARG A 378 11.35 -13.00 36.03
N ARG A 379 11.58 -14.12 35.34
CA ARG A 379 10.58 -15.19 35.16
C ARG A 379 10.30 -15.95 36.47
N LYS A 380 11.32 -16.19 37.30
CA LYS A 380 11.14 -16.75 38.65
C LYS A 380 10.41 -15.76 39.57
N GLU A 381 10.71 -14.47 39.49
CA GLU A 381 10.02 -13.44 40.28
C GLU A 381 8.57 -13.24 39.83
N GLU A 382 8.26 -13.36 38.54
CA GLU A 382 6.88 -13.36 38.03
C GLU A 382 6.10 -14.62 38.42
N GLU A 383 6.72 -15.80 38.39
CA GLU A 383 6.10 -17.02 38.91
C GLU A 383 5.89 -16.97 40.42
N GLU A 384 6.83 -16.42 41.19
CA GLU A 384 6.65 -16.21 42.63
C GLU A 384 5.58 -15.16 42.93
N LYS A 385 5.51 -14.06 42.16
CA LYS A 385 4.45 -13.06 42.29
C LYS A 385 3.09 -13.64 41.93
N LYS A 386 2.99 -14.49 40.90
CA LYS A 386 1.76 -15.21 40.55
C LYS A 386 1.37 -16.22 41.63
N LYS A 387 2.31 -16.98 42.19
CA LYS A 387 2.05 -17.89 43.32
C LYS A 387 1.61 -17.14 44.58
N LYS A 388 2.23 -15.99 44.88
CA LYS A 388 1.83 -15.11 45.99
C LYS A 388 0.46 -14.47 45.73
N ALA A 389 0.13 -14.11 44.49
CA ALA A 389 -1.16 -13.54 44.11
C ALA A 389 -2.30 -14.57 44.09
N ALA A 390 -2.00 -15.84 43.77
CA ALA A 390 -2.95 -16.95 43.82
C ALA A 390 -3.21 -17.46 45.26
N GLU A 391 -2.38 -17.09 46.24
CA GLU A 391 -2.51 -17.48 47.64
C GLU A 391 -3.28 -16.39 48.41
N SER A 392 -4.41 -16.76 49.02
CA SER A 392 -5.26 -15.83 49.77
C SER A 392 -4.52 -15.27 50.99
N ARG A 393 -4.88 -14.04 51.42
CA ARG A 393 -4.24 -13.34 52.55
C ARG A 393 -4.14 -14.21 53.82
N GLY A 394 -5.19 -14.99 54.11
CA GLY A 394 -5.23 -15.88 55.28
C GLY A 394 -4.19 -17.01 55.23
N VAL A 395 -3.95 -17.60 54.06
CA VAL A 395 -2.92 -18.65 53.90
C VAL A 395 -1.52 -18.06 54.04
N ARG A 396 -1.33 -16.82 53.56
CA ARG A 396 -0.05 -16.10 53.65
C ARG A 396 0.34 -15.74 55.09
N ASP A 397 -0.63 -15.44 55.94
CA ASP A 397 -0.37 -15.13 57.35
C ASP A 397 -0.23 -16.40 58.20
N LEU A 398 -0.94 -17.48 57.89
CA LEU A 398 -0.72 -18.80 58.51
C LEU A 398 0.68 -19.37 58.23
N LYS A 399 1.23 -19.11 57.05
CA LYS A 399 2.56 -19.59 56.64
C LYS A 399 3.73 -18.87 57.33
N LYS A 400 3.49 -17.66 57.86
CA LYS A 400 4.49 -16.89 58.64
C LYS A 400 4.57 -17.33 60.10
N VAL A 401 3.60 -18.11 60.58
CA VAL A 401 3.62 -18.65 61.93
C VAL A 401 4.69 -19.74 62.00
N ASN A 402 5.58 -19.65 62.99
CA ASN A 402 6.73 -20.55 63.10
C ASN A 402 6.26 -21.93 63.58
N THR A 403 6.15 -22.91 62.68
CA THR A 403 5.65 -24.26 62.98
C THR A 403 6.73 -25.21 63.52
N THR A 404 7.95 -24.73 63.77
CA THR A 404 9.03 -25.54 64.34
C THR A 404 8.71 -25.91 65.78
N GLY A 405 8.36 -27.18 66.03
CA GLY A 405 8.01 -27.71 67.35
C GLY A 405 6.53 -28.13 67.51
N MET A 406 5.67 -27.84 66.54
CA MET A 406 4.29 -28.33 66.55
C MET A 406 4.21 -29.74 65.94
N LYS A 407 3.58 -30.68 66.67
CA LYS A 407 3.36 -32.06 66.23
C LYS A 407 2.37 -32.07 65.05
N LYS A 408 2.69 -32.77 63.95
CA LYS A 408 1.84 -32.78 62.76
C LYS A 408 0.59 -33.62 63.03
N MET A 409 -0.56 -33.18 62.54
CA MET A 409 -1.84 -33.93 62.66
C MET A 409 -1.75 -35.34 62.04
N SER A 410 -0.87 -35.55 61.06
CA SER A 410 -0.59 -36.87 60.48
C SER A 410 -0.05 -37.88 61.49
N ASP A 411 0.63 -37.41 62.55
CA ASP A 411 1.18 -38.28 63.59
C ASP A 411 0.10 -38.74 64.59
N PHE A 412 -1.08 -38.11 64.59
CA PHE A 412 -2.22 -38.49 65.42
C PHE A 412 -3.15 -39.49 64.74
N PHE A 413 -3.04 -39.67 63.42
CA PHE A 413 -3.91 -40.57 62.63
C PHE A 413 -3.17 -41.75 62.00
N SER A 414 -1.97 -42.11 62.48
CA SER A 414 -1.34 -43.37 62.10
C SER A 414 -2.22 -44.54 62.56
N LYS A 415 -3.02 -45.07 61.64
CA LYS A 415 -3.85 -46.25 61.81
C LYS A 415 -2.94 -47.41 62.25
N ALA A 416 -3.23 -47.98 63.41
CA ALA A 416 -2.44 -49.07 63.99
C ALA A 416 -2.18 -50.16 62.94
N ALA A 417 -0.90 -50.52 62.74
CA ALA A 417 -0.53 -51.65 61.92
C ALA A 417 -1.21 -52.92 62.48
N THR A 418 -1.95 -53.62 61.64
CA THR A 418 -2.57 -54.91 61.93
C THR A 418 -1.53 -55.89 62.49
N LYS A 419 -1.63 -56.23 63.78
CA LYS A 419 -0.86 -57.32 64.39
C LYS A 419 -1.23 -58.63 63.69
N LYS A 420 -0.27 -59.21 62.96
CA LYS A 420 -0.29 -60.60 62.50
C LYS A 420 -0.12 -61.48 63.75
N LYS A 421 -1.07 -62.39 64.00
CA LYS A 421 -1.01 -63.38 65.10
C LYS A 421 0.25 -64.25 64.97
N SER A 422 0.91 -64.48 66.09
CA SER A 422 1.48 -65.78 66.45
C SER A 422 0.86 -66.21 67.76
#